data_AF-A0A0A1TDZ6-F1
#
_entry.id   AF-A0A0A1TDZ6-F1
#
_cell.length_a   1.000
_cell.length_b   1.000
_cell.length_c   1.000
_cell.angle_alpha   90.00
_cell.angle_beta   90.00
_cell.angle_gamma   90.00
#
_symmetry.space_group_name_H-M   'P 1'
#
loop_
_entity.id
_entity.type
_entity.pdbx_description
1 polymer ?
#
loop_
_entity_poly.entity_id
_entity_poly.type
_entity_poly.pdbx_seq_one_letter_code
_entity_poly.pdbx_strand_id
1 'polypeptide(L)'
;MDALLAHYERNKLYYSQEDHLDPRMVRAIEMGWIVLAKYYNMTEEVPVYTAALLLDPSRRAAYIRKNWPDAWVQPAINAATQLWEENFKVKSITDDDLSIPSSIPPPETPLRTHGIELDLLLKDMEVITADLREDKFKSFIDLPPFRIDCSPLEWWGRRS
;
A
#
# COMPACT_ATOMS: atom_id res chain seq x y z
N MET A 1 -7.57 -10.61 -7.43
CA MET A 1 -6.73 -10.44 -8.63
C MET A 1 -5.98 -11.74 -8.91
N ASP A 2 -4.98 -12.14 -8.12
CA ASP A 2 -4.19 -13.37 -8.38
C ASP A 2 -5.03 -14.67 -8.43
N ALA A 3 -6.06 -14.77 -7.59
CA ALA A 3 -6.97 -15.91 -7.58
C ALA A 3 -7.75 -16.07 -8.91
N LEU A 4 -8.03 -14.96 -9.62
CA LEU A 4 -8.71 -14.99 -10.91
C LEU A 4 -7.77 -15.49 -12.01
N LEU A 5 -6.51 -15.05 -12.00
CA LEU A 5 -5.48 -15.58 -12.91
C LEU A 5 -5.31 -17.09 -12.72
N ALA A 6 -5.10 -17.53 -11.47
CA ALA A 6 -4.98 -18.94 -11.16
C ALA A 6 -6.23 -19.76 -11.53
N HIS A 7 -7.42 -19.15 -11.43
CA HIS A 7 -8.66 -19.78 -11.88
C HIS A 7 -8.68 -19.92 -13.41
N TYR A 8 -8.34 -18.88 -14.17
CA TYR A 8 -8.30 -18.96 -15.62
C TYR A 8 -7.24 -19.91 -16.14
N GLU A 9 -6.04 -19.95 -15.56
CA GLU A 9 -5.01 -20.92 -15.93
C GLU A 9 -5.51 -22.36 -15.75
N ARG A 10 -6.09 -22.66 -14.58
CA ARG A 10 -6.63 -24.00 -14.29
C ARG A 10 -7.74 -24.39 -15.25
N ASN A 11 -8.68 -23.48 -15.52
CA ASN A 11 -9.79 -23.77 -16.43
C ASN A 11 -9.30 -23.87 -17.88
N LYS A 12 -8.34 -23.06 -18.30
CA LYS A 12 -7.77 -23.15 -19.65
C LYS A 12 -7.17 -24.54 -19.87
N LEU A 13 -6.41 -25.03 -18.90
CA LEU A 13 -5.85 -26.39 -18.96
C LEU A 13 -6.96 -27.45 -19.04
N TYR A 14 -7.98 -27.35 -18.20
CA TYR A 14 -9.11 -28.29 -18.18
C TYR A 14 -9.86 -28.34 -19.52
N TYR A 15 -10.29 -27.20 -20.06
CA TYR A 15 -11.05 -27.13 -21.31
C TYR A 15 -10.20 -27.27 -22.58
N SER A 16 -8.88 -27.38 -22.44
CA SER A 16 -7.96 -27.68 -23.56
C SER A 16 -7.63 -29.18 -23.66
N GLN A 17 -8.01 -29.99 -22.68
CA GLN A 17 -7.84 -31.45 -22.73
C GLN A 17 -8.84 -32.07 -23.70
N GLU A 18 -8.43 -33.13 -24.43
CA GLU A 18 -9.28 -33.79 -25.44
C GLU A 18 -10.63 -34.27 -24.87
N ASP A 19 -10.65 -34.74 -23.62
CA ASP A 19 -11.85 -35.23 -22.93
C ASP A 19 -12.88 -34.14 -22.60
N HIS A 20 -12.45 -32.88 -22.52
CA HIS A 20 -13.26 -31.74 -22.04
C HIS A 20 -13.17 -30.53 -22.97
N LEU A 21 -12.78 -30.75 -24.23
CA LEU A 21 -12.52 -29.68 -25.19
C LEU A 21 -13.80 -28.88 -25.47
N ASP A 22 -13.82 -27.63 -25.00
CA ASP A 22 -14.85 -26.65 -25.35
C ASP A 22 -14.19 -25.38 -25.91
N PRO A 23 -14.15 -25.24 -27.25
CA PRO A 23 -13.56 -24.07 -27.90
C PRO A 23 -14.22 -22.74 -27.51
N ARG A 24 -15.51 -22.74 -27.14
CA ARG A 24 -16.22 -21.52 -26.71
C ARG A 24 -15.72 -21.10 -25.33
N MET A 25 -15.55 -22.06 -24.44
CA MET A 25 -15.03 -21.80 -23.09
C MET A 25 -13.58 -21.34 -23.13
N VAL A 26 -12.73 -21.99 -23.94
CA VAL A 26 -11.34 -21.55 -24.14
C VAL A 26 -11.30 -20.11 -24.65
N ARG A 27 -12.10 -19.78 -25.67
CA ARG A 27 -12.18 -18.41 -26.19
C ARG A 27 -12.69 -17.40 -25.15
N ALA A 28 -13.68 -17.78 -24.34
CA ALA A 28 -14.18 -16.92 -23.27
C ALA A 28 -13.09 -16.65 -22.20
N ILE A 29 -12.32 -17.67 -21.84
CA ILE A 29 -11.18 -17.52 -20.91
C ILE A 29 -10.11 -16.61 -21.49
N GLU A 30 -9.77 -16.76 -22.77
CA GLU A 30 -8.80 -15.89 -23.45
C GLU A 30 -9.27 -14.43 -23.50
N MET A 31 -10.55 -14.20 -23.77
CA MET A 31 -11.13 -12.85 -23.70
C MET A 31 -11.07 -12.28 -22.28
N GLY A 32 -11.38 -13.09 -21.26
CA GLY A 32 -11.25 -12.70 -19.85
C GLY A 32 -9.81 -12.35 -19.48
N TRP A 33 -8.83 -13.09 -20.00
CA TRP A 33 -7.41 -12.81 -19.82
C TRP A 33 -6.99 -11.48 -20.44
N ILE A 34 -7.45 -11.15 -21.66
CA ILE A 34 -7.17 -9.86 -22.31
C ILE A 34 -7.70 -8.70 -21.47
N VAL A 35 -8.93 -8.83 -20.96
CA VAL A 35 -9.55 -7.81 -20.10
C VAL A 35 -8.76 -7.66 -18.81
N LEU A 36 -8.38 -8.76 -18.15
CA LEU A 36 -7.52 -8.71 -16.97
C LEU A 36 -6.18 -8.04 -17.28
N ALA A 37 -5.50 -8.43 -18.36
CA ALA A 37 -4.22 -7.85 -18.76
C ALA A 37 -4.32 -6.33 -18.96
N LYS A 38 -5.44 -5.84 -19.51
CA LYS A 38 -5.71 -4.40 -19.61
C LYS A 38 -5.79 -3.73 -18.24
N TYR A 39 -6.53 -4.32 -17.30
CA TYR A 39 -6.62 -3.78 -15.93
C TYR A 39 -5.28 -3.86 -15.20
N TYR A 40 -4.50 -4.93 -15.39
CA TYR A 40 -3.16 -5.06 -14.83
C TYR A 40 -2.23 -3.98 -15.38
N ASN A 41 -2.20 -3.76 -16.70
CA ASN A 41 -1.40 -2.71 -17.32
C ASN A 41 -1.82 -1.29 -16.86
N MET A 42 -3.12 -1.06 -16.64
CA MET A 42 -3.60 0.20 -16.04
C MET A 42 -3.19 0.35 -14.57
N THR A 43 -3.06 -0.75 -13.82
CA THR A 43 -2.58 -0.74 -12.43
C THR A 43 -1.04 -0.79 -12.30
N GLU A 44 -0.31 -1.07 -13.38
CA GLU A 44 1.16 -0.94 -13.39
C GLU A 44 1.60 0.53 -13.41
N GLU A 45 0.71 1.45 -13.80
CA GLU A 45 0.98 2.90 -13.78
C GLU A 45 1.12 3.44 -12.35
N VAL A 46 0.46 2.81 -11.37
CA VAL A 46 0.59 3.16 -9.96
C VAL A 46 0.62 1.87 -9.12
N PRO A 47 1.69 1.57 -8.35
CA PRO A 47 1.88 0.31 -7.62
C PRO A 47 0.96 0.14 -6.40
N VAL A 48 -0.29 0.61 -6.49
CA VAL A 48 -1.34 0.56 -5.46
C VAL A 48 -1.66 -0.87 -5.05
N TYR A 49 -1.79 -1.79 -6.02
CA TYR A 49 -2.11 -3.18 -5.70
C TYR A 49 -0.99 -3.84 -4.89
N THR A 50 0.26 -3.64 -5.32
CA THR A 50 1.44 -4.13 -4.59
C THR A 50 1.53 -3.49 -3.21
N ALA A 51 1.36 -2.17 -3.12
CA ALA A 51 1.37 -1.46 -1.84
C ALA A 51 0.28 -1.98 -0.89
N ALA A 52 -0.93 -2.26 -1.38
CA ALA A 52 -2.00 -2.83 -0.57
C ALA A 52 -1.65 -4.23 -0.02
N LEU A 53 -1.01 -5.09 -0.82
CA LEU A 53 -0.54 -6.40 -0.36
C LEU A 53 0.58 -6.28 0.69
N LEU A 54 1.48 -5.33 0.50
CA LEU A 54 2.58 -5.06 1.42
C LEU A 54 2.10 -4.48 2.76
N LEU A 55 1.09 -3.61 2.72
CA LEU A 55 0.47 -3.00 3.91
C LEU A 55 -0.51 -3.94 4.64
N ASP A 56 -0.89 -5.07 4.04
CA ASP A 56 -1.70 -6.10 4.70
C ASP A 56 -0.82 -6.91 5.68
N PRO A 57 -1.04 -6.82 7.00
CA PRO A 57 -0.24 -7.52 8.01
C PRO A 57 -0.30 -9.05 7.91
N SER A 58 -1.33 -9.59 7.25
CA SER A 58 -1.49 -11.03 7.03
C SER A 58 -0.76 -11.57 5.80
N ARG A 59 -0.29 -10.68 4.92
CA ARG A 59 0.34 -11.03 3.65
C ARG A 59 1.79 -10.56 3.60
N ARG A 60 1.98 -9.25 3.70
CA ARG A 60 3.27 -8.56 3.61
C ARG A 60 4.08 -9.01 2.37
N ALA A 61 5.40 -8.81 2.38
CA ALA A 61 6.26 -9.24 1.28
C ALA A 61 6.30 -10.77 1.11
N ALA A 62 6.00 -11.54 2.16
CA ALA A 62 5.98 -13.00 2.12
C ALA A 62 4.93 -13.55 1.12
N TYR A 63 3.78 -12.89 0.99
CA TYR A 63 2.76 -13.31 0.02
C TYR A 63 3.25 -13.17 -1.42
N ILE A 64 3.88 -12.03 -1.75
CA ILE A 64 4.35 -11.74 -3.11
C ILE A 64 5.51 -12.69 -3.47
N ARG A 65 6.48 -12.87 -2.55
CA ARG A 65 7.59 -13.82 -2.71
C ARG A 65 7.12 -15.26 -2.95
N LYS A 66 5.97 -15.66 -2.40
CA LYS A 66 5.43 -17.01 -2.53
C LYS A 66 4.62 -17.22 -3.81
N ASN A 67 3.83 -16.23 -4.21
CA ASN A 67 2.80 -16.42 -5.23
C ASN A 67 3.15 -15.81 -6.58
N TRP A 68 4.16 -14.93 -6.66
CA TRP A 68 4.54 -14.25 -7.89
C TRP A 68 5.85 -14.83 -8.46
N PRO A 69 6.09 -14.70 -9.78
CA PRO A 69 7.37 -15.05 -10.37
C PRO A 69 8.50 -14.20 -9.76
N ASP A 70 9.66 -14.80 -9.50
CA ASP A 70 10.81 -14.11 -8.89
C ASP A 70 11.22 -12.82 -9.64
N ALA A 71 11.09 -12.84 -10.98
CA ALA A 71 11.37 -11.69 -11.83
C ALA A 71 10.48 -10.47 -11.55
N TRP A 72 9.29 -10.66 -10.97
CA TRP A 72 8.32 -9.60 -10.70
C TRP A 72 8.38 -9.11 -9.25
N VAL A 73 8.92 -9.91 -8.33
CA VAL A 73 8.95 -9.60 -6.90
C VAL A 73 9.73 -8.32 -6.61
N GLN A 74 10.99 -8.24 -7.07
CA GLN A 74 11.86 -7.08 -6.78
C GLN A 74 11.36 -5.79 -7.44
N PRO A 75 11.00 -5.77 -8.75
CA PRO A 75 10.43 -4.57 -9.36
C PRO A 75 9.18 -4.07 -8.66
N ALA A 76 8.28 -4.97 -8.24
CA ALA A 76 7.04 -4.60 -7.58
C ALA A 76 7.29 -3.97 -6.21
N ILE A 77 8.15 -4.57 -5.38
CA ILE A 77 8.51 -4.02 -4.07
C ILE A 77 9.18 -2.65 -4.20
N ASN A 78 10.08 -2.50 -5.18
CA ASN A 78 10.75 -1.22 -5.43
C ASN A 78 9.75 -0.14 -5.86
N ALA A 79 8.84 -0.45 -6.78
CA ALA A 79 7.80 0.48 -7.22
C ALA A 79 6.92 0.91 -6.04
N ALA A 80 6.46 -0.02 -5.20
CA ALA A 80 5.66 0.30 -4.03
C ALA A 80 6.43 1.13 -2.99
N THR A 81 7.73 0.86 -2.82
CA THR A 81 8.62 1.63 -1.95
C THR A 81 8.81 3.05 -2.49
N GLN A 82 9.01 3.21 -3.80
CA GLN A 82 9.12 4.52 -4.44
C GLN A 82 7.83 5.32 -4.26
N LEU A 83 6.67 4.70 -4.46
CA LEU A 83 5.37 5.34 -4.20
C LEU A 83 5.24 5.80 -2.74
N TRP A 84 5.71 4.99 -1.79
CA TRP A 84 5.77 5.37 -0.37
C TRP A 84 6.68 6.58 -0.13
N GLU A 85 7.88 6.55 -0.71
CA GLU A 85 8.86 7.64 -0.59
C GLU A 85 8.39 8.95 -1.22
N GLU A 86 7.69 8.89 -2.34
CA GLU A 86 7.20 10.09 -3.06
C GLU A 86 5.99 10.75 -2.38
N ASN A 87 5.06 9.94 -1.84
CA ASN A 87 3.75 10.43 -1.41
C ASN A 87 3.58 10.49 0.12
N PHE A 88 4.34 9.69 0.87
CA PHE A 88 4.08 9.47 2.30
C PHE A 88 5.31 9.66 3.20
N LYS A 89 6.53 9.55 2.65
CA LYS A 89 7.72 9.96 3.38
C LYS A 89 7.65 11.47 3.53
N VAL A 90 7.43 11.93 4.75
CA VAL A 90 7.57 13.34 5.12
C VAL A 90 8.93 13.77 4.62
N LYS A 91 8.98 14.61 3.57
CA LYS A 91 10.20 15.32 3.22
C LYS A 91 10.55 16.05 4.52
N SER A 92 11.66 15.66 5.14
CA SER A 92 12.24 16.45 6.22
C SER A 92 12.25 17.87 5.70
N ILE A 93 11.43 18.73 6.31
CA ILE A 93 11.57 20.16 6.14
C ILE A 93 13.02 20.40 6.54
N THR A 94 13.89 20.61 5.56
CA THR A 94 15.23 21.09 5.84
C THR A 94 15.01 22.40 6.55
N ASP A 95 15.59 22.56 7.75
CA ASP A 95 15.43 23.73 8.62
C ASP A 95 15.72 25.08 7.94
N ASP A 96 16.20 25.09 6.69
CA ASP A 96 16.44 26.28 5.86
C ASP A 96 15.20 26.84 5.12
N ASP A 97 14.07 26.13 5.01
CA ASP A 97 12.90 26.62 4.24
C ASP A 97 11.85 27.37 5.11
N LEU A 98 12.17 27.69 6.37
CA LEU A 98 11.29 28.46 7.26
C LEU A 98 11.33 29.99 7.03
N SER A 99 11.84 30.46 5.89
CA SER A 99 11.67 31.87 5.50
C SER A 99 10.28 32.09 4.89
N ILE A 100 9.27 32.09 5.76
CA ILE A 100 7.90 32.52 5.47
C ILE A 100 7.93 34.02 5.12
N PRO A 101 7.51 34.49 3.93
CA PRO A 101 7.09 35.88 3.77
C PRO A 101 5.74 36.01 4.48
N SER A 102 5.80 36.59 5.66
CA SER A 102 4.65 37.01 6.47
C SER A 102 3.79 38.01 5.67
N SER A 103 2.76 37.52 4.99
CA SER A 103 1.63 38.36 4.56
C SER A 103 0.41 37.53 4.12
N ILE A 104 -0.23 36.86 5.06
CA ILE A 104 -1.67 36.60 4.97
C ILE A 104 -2.26 37.08 6.30
N PRO A 105 -3.15 38.10 6.31
CA PRO A 105 -3.71 38.59 7.56
C PRO A 105 -4.63 37.52 8.18
N PRO A 106 -4.51 37.25 9.49
CA PRO A 106 -5.38 36.31 10.18
C PRO A 106 -6.80 36.88 10.33
N PRO A 107 -7.86 36.05 10.25
CA PRO A 107 -9.18 36.45 10.74
C PRO A 107 -9.13 36.64 12.26
N GLU A 108 -9.61 37.80 12.70
CA GLU A 108 -9.65 38.21 14.10
C GLU A 108 -10.46 37.24 14.97
N THR A 109 -9.84 36.67 16.00
CA THR A 109 -10.55 36.19 17.20
C THR A 109 -9.70 36.45 18.46
N PRO A 110 -10.34 36.79 19.59
CA PRO A 110 -9.70 37.55 20.68
C PRO A 110 -8.78 36.69 21.56
N LEU A 111 -7.73 37.35 22.07
CA LEU A 111 -6.81 36.82 23.09
C LEU A 111 -7.58 36.20 24.27
N ARG A 112 -7.26 34.95 24.61
CA ARG A 112 -7.42 34.45 25.98
C ARG A 112 -6.21 33.62 26.41
N THR A 113 -5.61 34.13 27.47
CA THR A 113 -4.71 33.51 28.45
C THR A 113 -4.96 32.00 28.63
N HIS A 114 -4.20 31.16 27.94
CA HIS A 114 -4.23 29.71 28.17
C HIS A 114 -2.91 29.03 27.81
N GLY A 115 -1.79 29.67 28.18
CA GLY A 115 -0.44 29.25 27.73
C GLY A 115 0.23 28.15 28.55
N ILE A 116 -0.39 27.63 29.63
CA ILE A 116 0.23 26.60 30.48
C ILE A 116 -0.51 25.27 30.35
N GLU A 117 -1.84 25.30 30.27
CA GLU A 117 -2.68 24.09 30.15
C GLU A 117 -2.60 23.48 28.75
N LEU A 118 -2.56 24.31 27.69
CA LEU A 118 -2.29 23.84 26.33
C LEU A 118 -0.89 23.26 26.18
N ASP A 119 0.11 23.84 26.84
CA ASP A 119 1.50 23.40 26.76
C ASP A 119 1.67 22.04 27.44
N LEU A 120 0.99 21.83 28.57
CA LEU A 120 0.92 20.53 29.24
C LEU A 120 0.13 19.48 28.43
N LEU A 121 -0.98 19.87 27.80
CA LEU A 121 -1.74 19.00 26.89
C LEU A 121 -0.94 18.62 25.64
N LEU A 122 -0.12 19.52 25.11
CA LEU A 122 0.76 19.26 23.97
C LEU A 122 1.87 18.27 24.32
N LYS A 123 2.39 18.38 25.55
CA LYS A 123 3.40 17.48 26.12
C LYS A 123 2.84 16.08 26.42
N ASP A 124 1.60 16.01 26.89
CA ASP A 124 0.88 14.74 27.05
C ASP A 124 0.48 14.11 25.70
N MET A 125 0.38 14.93 24.64
CA MET A 125 0.18 14.52 23.24
C MET A 125 1.49 14.31 22.47
N GLU A 126 2.68 14.42 23.11
CA GLU A 126 3.95 14.06 22.46
C GLU A 126 4.00 12.55 22.22
N VAL A 127 3.54 12.14 21.04
CA VAL A 127 3.73 10.80 20.52
C VAL A 127 5.22 10.61 20.30
N ILE A 128 5.78 9.58 20.96
CA ILE A 128 7.15 9.09 20.79
C ILE A 128 7.59 9.32 19.35
N THR A 129 8.55 10.22 19.17
CA THR A 129 9.22 10.47 17.90
C THR A 129 9.94 9.19 17.53
N ALA A 130 9.22 8.29 16.89
CA ALA A 130 9.78 7.10 16.32
C ALA A 130 10.85 7.57 15.34
N ASP A 131 12.08 7.20 15.65
CA ASP A 131 13.29 7.53 14.91
C ASP A 131 13.00 7.53 13.41
N LEU A 132 12.97 8.73 12.82
CA LEU A 132 12.65 8.94 11.40
C LEU A 132 13.78 8.43 10.49
N ARG A 133 14.85 7.84 11.04
CA ARG A 133 15.94 7.21 10.29
C ARG A 133 15.64 5.79 9.83
N GLU A 134 14.70 5.08 10.46
CA GLU A 134 14.30 3.76 9.98
C GLU A 134 13.17 3.88 8.96
N ASP A 135 13.38 3.35 7.75
CA ASP A 135 12.30 3.16 6.78
C ASP A 135 11.27 2.17 7.36
N LYS A 136 10.33 2.69 8.18
CA LYS A 136 9.26 1.94 8.85
C LYS A 136 8.47 1.04 7.89
N PHE A 137 8.38 1.47 6.63
CA PHE A 137 7.74 0.69 5.58
C PHE A 137 8.53 -0.59 5.27
N LYS A 138 9.84 -0.50 5.01
CA LYS A 138 10.70 -1.66 4.74
C LYS A 138 10.74 -2.61 5.93
N SER A 139 10.89 -2.07 7.15
CA SER A 139 10.87 -2.90 8.36
C SER A 139 9.52 -3.60 8.55
N PHE A 140 8.40 -2.93 8.25
CA PHE A 140 7.07 -3.54 8.36
C PHE A 140 6.83 -4.66 7.34
N ILE A 141 7.20 -4.48 6.07
CA ILE A 141 6.88 -5.44 5.00
C ILE A 141 7.72 -6.73 5.08
N ASP A 142 8.89 -6.67 5.72
CA ASP A 142 9.76 -7.83 5.91
C ASP A 142 9.44 -8.66 7.15
N LEU A 143 8.58 -8.15 8.05
CA LEU A 143 8.10 -8.93 9.19
C LEU A 143 7.29 -10.15 8.73
N PRO A 144 7.35 -11.26 9.49
CA PRO A 144 6.56 -12.45 9.17
C PRO A 144 5.06 -12.12 9.21
N PRO A 145 4.27 -12.58 8.23
CA PRO A 145 2.83 -12.36 8.25
C PRO A 145 2.20 -13.06 9.46
N PHE A 146 1.15 -12.47 10.02
CA PHE A 146 0.39 -13.07 11.12
C PHE A 146 -1.11 -13.05 10.83
N ARG A 147 -1.86 -13.96 11.46
CA ARG A 147 -3.31 -14.00 11.27
C ARG A 147 -3.95 -12.81 11.96
N ILE A 148 -4.71 -12.05 11.18
CA ILE A 148 -5.65 -11.04 11.68
C ILE A 148 -7.06 -11.64 11.72
N ASP A 149 -7.80 -11.25 12.74
CA ASP A 149 -9.18 -11.61 13.05
C ASP A 149 -10.20 -10.70 12.34
N CYS A 150 -9.73 -9.64 11.67
CA CYS A 150 -10.54 -8.63 10.99
C CYS A 150 -9.96 -8.27 9.62
N SER A 151 -10.60 -7.33 8.90
CA SER A 151 -10.04 -6.81 7.65
C SER A 151 -8.77 -5.97 7.91
N PRO A 152 -7.83 -5.88 6.96
CA PRO A 152 -6.63 -5.07 7.11
C PRO A 152 -6.91 -3.60 7.46
N LEU A 153 -7.99 -3.02 6.91
CA LEU A 153 -8.38 -1.64 7.18
C LEU A 153 -8.83 -1.42 8.63
N GLU A 154 -9.64 -2.34 9.16
CA GLU A 154 -10.07 -2.31 10.56
C GLU A 154 -8.88 -2.52 11.51
N TRP A 155 -7.92 -3.36 11.12
CA TRP A 155 -6.70 -3.56 11.90
C TRP A 155 -5.89 -2.26 12.04
N TRP A 156 -5.73 -1.52 10.94
CA TRP A 156 -5.05 -0.22 10.95
C TRP A 156 -5.82 0.83 11.78
N GLY A 157 -7.15 0.86 11.69
CA GLY A 157 -7.98 1.80 12.46
C GLY A 157 -8.01 1.55 13.98
N ARG A 158 -7.64 0.37 14.46
CA ARG A 158 -7.47 0.10 15.90
C ARG A 158 -6.14 0.62 16.47
N ARG A 159 -5.21 0.99 15.59
CA ARG A 159 -3.81 1.30 15.93
C ARG A 159 -3.43 2.77 15.70
N SER A 160 -4.38 3.57 15.20
CA SER A 160 -4.29 5.02 14.99
C SER A 160 -4.84 5.81 16.17
#